data_AF-A0AB35W0T1-F1
#
_entry.id   AF-A0AB35W0T1-F1
#
_cell.length_a   1.000
_cell.length_b   1.000
_cell.length_c   1.000
_cell.angle_alpha   90.00
_cell.angle_beta   90.00
_cell.angle_gamma   90.00
#
_symmetry.space_group_name_H-M   'P 1'
#
loop_
_entity.id
_entity.type
_entity.pdbx_description
1 polymer ?
#
loop_
_entity_poly.entity_id
_entity_poly.type
_entity_poly.pdbx_seq_one_letter_code
_entity_poly.pdbx_strand_id
1 'polypeptide(L)'
;MNYSNLLLSSLLTVGIYTSAHAQENLTEGSTASSEDVASTEAQQSRPRSQIIKDLKGLKAKDLKINANAAQPDTVKDPLQSLNRPIYSFNDMLDRNFLRPVAVQYNEKTPEDVRGSYRQFRKNLGEPWNAVNQLIQGRPVRAVKTLGRFTVNTLTTLGLADPASRLGLPPEDESFGVTLGYYGVPSGPFLMLPFFGPSTLRDGLGLAVDSQARPQKYIMDNQDGLYWSTNVLQAVDTRAQYLDLDQTIQGDQYAMIRDLYLQRKAFQIAEKKGNSADVSFIDDDESEDVPDDSQPKSKK
;
A
#
# COMPACT_ATOMS: atom_id res chain seq x y z
N MET A 1 -22.12 5.55 22.98
CA MET A 1 -21.08 5.00 23.88
C MET A 1 -19.90 4.61 23.00
N ASN A 2 -18.76 5.27 23.21
CA ASN A 2 -17.65 5.35 22.26
C ASN A 2 -16.72 4.11 22.35
N TYR A 3 -16.95 3.11 21.51
CA TYR A 3 -16.05 1.93 21.42
C TYR A 3 -15.16 1.91 20.17
N SER A 4 -15.37 2.81 19.20
CA SER A 4 -14.61 2.87 17.93
C SER A 4 -13.12 3.26 18.13
N ASN A 5 -12.79 4.01 19.18
CA ASN A 5 -11.41 4.47 19.43
C ASN A 5 -10.52 3.46 20.17
N LEU A 6 -11.08 2.35 20.68
CA LEU A 6 -10.31 1.34 21.40
C LEU A 6 -9.72 0.27 20.49
N LEU A 7 -10.31 0.01 19.31
CA LEU A 7 -9.79 -0.98 18.36
C LEU A 7 -8.51 -0.51 17.64
N LEU A 8 -8.37 0.80 17.41
CA LEU A 8 -7.14 1.39 16.86
C LEU A 8 -6.01 1.51 17.90
N SER A 9 -6.35 1.59 19.19
CA SER A 9 -5.38 1.58 20.29
C SER A 9 -4.96 0.16 20.70
N SER A 10 -5.86 -0.83 20.58
CA SER A 10 -5.56 -2.23 20.91
C SER A 10 -4.68 -2.94 19.89
N LEU A 11 -4.57 -2.43 18.66
CA LEU A 11 -3.67 -3.00 17.64
C LEU A 11 -2.18 -2.86 17.99
N LEU A 12 -1.83 -2.05 19.00
CA LEU A 12 -0.47 -1.98 19.55
C LEU A 12 -0.24 -2.97 20.71
N THR A 13 -1.27 -3.64 21.24
CA THR A 13 -1.18 -4.52 22.42
C THR A 13 -1.65 -5.96 22.19
N VAL A 14 -2.24 -6.30 21.04
CA VAL A 14 -2.59 -7.68 20.69
C VAL A 14 -1.36 -8.39 20.09
N GLY A 15 -0.40 -8.70 20.95
CA GLY A 15 0.73 -9.61 20.67
C GLY A 15 0.94 -10.65 21.79
N ILE A 16 0.05 -10.68 22.76
CA ILE A 16 0.08 -11.56 23.92
C ILE A 16 -1.31 -12.21 23.99
N TYR A 17 -1.38 -13.50 24.34
CA TYR A 17 -2.58 -14.36 24.37
C TYR A 17 -2.90 -15.12 23.08
N THR A 18 -2.05 -16.09 22.75
CA THR A 18 -2.53 -17.42 22.37
C THR A 18 -1.64 -18.48 23.03
N SER A 19 -2.07 -19.00 24.16
CA SER A 19 -1.59 -20.26 24.73
C SER A 19 -2.63 -21.32 24.37
N ALA A 20 -2.30 -22.20 23.44
CA ALA A 20 -3.06 -23.42 23.20
C ALA A 20 -2.17 -24.61 23.56
N HIS A 21 -2.66 -25.39 24.52
CA HIS A 21 -2.10 -26.63 25.02
C HIS A 21 -1.98 -27.68 23.91
N ALA A 22 -0.89 -28.44 23.90
CA ALA A 22 -0.87 -29.78 23.32
C ALA A 22 -0.19 -30.73 24.32
N GLN A 23 -0.97 -31.73 24.73
CA GLN A 23 -0.69 -32.74 25.75
C GLN A 23 0.36 -33.74 25.24
N GLU A 24 1.20 -34.16 26.18
CA GLU A 24 2.23 -35.20 26.11
C GLU A 24 1.65 -36.59 25.75
N ASN A 25 2.38 -37.36 24.94
CA ASN A 25 2.42 -38.82 25.02
C ASN A 25 3.70 -39.35 24.35
N LEU A 26 4.57 -39.96 25.15
CA LEU A 26 5.76 -40.72 24.76
C LEU A 26 5.41 -42.22 24.69
N THR A 27 5.88 -42.92 23.66
CA THR A 27 6.40 -44.32 23.64
C THR A 27 6.56 -44.78 22.18
N GLU A 28 7.79 -44.87 21.68
CA GLU A 28 8.62 -46.08 21.48
C GLU A 28 8.54 -46.66 20.05
N GLY A 29 9.70 -46.86 19.42
CA GLY A 29 9.81 -47.57 18.15
C GLY A 29 11.05 -47.19 17.32
N SER A 30 12.15 -47.92 17.51
CA SER A 30 13.40 -47.81 16.76
C SER A 30 13.39 -48.73 15.52
N THR A 31 13.77 -48.21 14.34
CA THR A 31 14.81 -48.71 13.39
C THR A 31 14.48 -48.46 11.91
N ALA A 32 15.56 -48.26 11.13
CA ALA A 32 15.73 -48.47 9.69
C ALA A 32 15.76 -47.22 8.74
N SER A 33 17.00 -46.79 8.48
CA SER A 33 17.60 -46.28 7.24
C SER A 33 16.74 -46.07 5.98
N SER A 34 16.83 -44.88 5.38
CA SER A 34 17.36 -44.68 4.01
C SER A 34 17.54 -43.19 3.71
N GLU A 35 18.74 -42.84 3.22
CA GLU A 35 19.10 -41.54 2.67
C GLU A 35 18.38 -41.32 1.32
N ASP A 36 17.82 -40.13 1.14
CA ASP A 36 17.81 -39.31 -0.09
C ASP A 36 16.53 -38.47 -0.17
N VAL A 37 16.68 -37.14 -0.03
CA VAL A 37 16.22 -36.11 -0.98
C VAL A 37 16.55 -34.73 -0.38
N ALA A 38 17.51 -34.11 -1.06
CA ALA A 38 17.85 -32.70 -1.15
C ALA A 38 16.82 -31.67 -0.65
N SER A 39 17.33 -30.79 0.24
CA SER A 39 17.08 -29.34 0.32
C SER A 39 15.64 -28.83 0.19
N THR A 40 14.97 -28.73 1.33
CA THR A 40 13.86 -27.78 1.53
C THR A 40 14.32 -26.69 2.50
N GLU A 41 14.23 -25.45 2.04
CA GLU A 41 14.61 -24.21 2.72
C GLU A 41 14.05 -24.14 4.14
N ALA A 42 14.95 -24.22 5.13
CA ALA A 42 14.64 -23.94 6.52
C ALA A 42 14.43 -22.42 6.70
N GLN A 43 13.18 -21.96 6.61
CA GLN A 43 12.79 -20.67 7.15
C GLN A 43 12.94 -20.70 8.67
N GLN A 44 14.11 -20.28 9.16
CA GLN A 44 14.44 -20.18 10.58
C GLN A 44 13.56 -19.13 11.26
N SER A 45 12.53 -19.58 11.98
CA SER A 45 11.81 -18.76 12.95
C SER A 45 12.74 -18.43 14.12
N ARG A 46 13.33 -17.23 14.14
CA ARG A 46 14.17 -16.78 15.25
C ARG A 46 13.35 -16.66 16.55
N PRO A 47 13.90 -17.04 17.71
CA PRO A 47 13.18 -16.99 18.98
C PRO A 47 12.77 -15.54 19.34
N ARG A 48 11.52 -15.36 19.80
CA ARG A 48 10.89 -14.07 20.16
C ARG A 48 11.75 -13.17 21.06
N SER A 49 12.67 -13.75 21.85
CA SER A 49 13.60 -13.03 22.72
C SER A 49 14.64 -12.19 21.95
N GLN A 50 14.98 -12.57 20.72
CA GLN A 50 15.89 -11.82 19.86
C GLN A 50 15.19 -10.59 19.25
N ILE A 51 13.93 -10.72 18.84
CA ILE A 51 13.12 -9.60 18.33
C ILE A 51 13.00 -8.50 19.39
N ILE A 52 12.71 -8.86 20.65
CA ILE A 52 12.61 -7.88 21.74
C ILE A 52 13.97 -7.21 22.03
N LYS A 53 15.09 -7.92 21.86
CA LYS A 53 16.44 -7.36 22.02
C LYS A 53 16.79 -6.40 20.88
N ASP A 54 16.44 -6.75 19.64
CA ASP A 54 16.62 -5.89 18.46
C ASP A 54 15.80 -4.59 18.61
N LEU A 55 14.54 -4.69 19.07
CA LEU A 55 13.69 -3.53 19.34
C LEU A 55 14.26 -2.62 20.43
N LYS A 56 14.88 -3.19 21.48
CA LYS A 56 15.57 -2.41 22.51
C LYS A 56 16.87 -1.76 22.01
N GLY A 57 17.45 -2.28 20.93
CA GLY A 57 18.64 -1.73 20.28
C GLY A 57 18.37 -0.56 19.35
N LEU A 58 17.10 -0.28 19.02
CA LEU A 58 16.72 0.83 18.13
C LEU A 58 17.07 2.17 18.76
N LYS A 59 17.89 2.94 18.05
CA LYS A 59 18.24 4.29 18.48
C LYS A 59 17.33 5.30 17.79
N ALA A 60 17.17 6.47 18.41
CA ALA A 60 16.39 7.57 17.82
C ALA A 60 16.89 8.00 16.42
N LYS A 61 18.16 7.72 16.08
CA LYS A 61 18.71 7.93 14.74
C LYS A 61 18.08 7.02 13.68
N ASP A 62 17.68 5.81 14.03
CA ASP A 62 17.15 4.81 13.11
C ASP A 62 15.69 5.13 12.72
N LEU A 63 15.02 5.94 13.54
CA LEU A 63 13.66 6.44 13.29
C LEU A 63 13.64 7.69 12.40
N LYS A 64 14.78 8.39 12.27
CA LYS A 64 14.91 9.63 11.46
C LYS A 64 15.44 9.38 10.05
N ILE A 65 15.59 8.13 9.65
CA ILE A 65 16.11 7.75 8.34
C ILE A 65 15.11 8.18 7.25
N ASN A 66 15.63 8.63 6.10
CA ASN A 66 14.83 8.74 4.89
C ASN A 66 15.09 7.50 4.04
N ALA A 67 14.24 6.48 4.22
CA ALA A 67 14.38 5.19 3.58
C ALA A 67 14.14 5.32 2.07
N ASN A 68 15.13 4.88 1.30
CA ASN A 68 15.10 4.87 -0.16
C ASN A 68 15.45 3.46 -0.65
N ALA A 69 14.82 3.02 -1.74
CA ALA A 69 15.06 1.71 -2.36
C ALA A 69 16.55 1.45 -2.69
N ALA A 70 17.31 2.48 -3.07
CA ALA A 70 18.73 2.37 -3.42
C ALA A 70 19.68 2.23 -2.21
N GLN A 71 19.19 2.44 -0.98
CA GLN A 71 20.02 2.33 0.22
C GLN A 71 20.25 0.85 0.61
N PRO A 72 21.34 0.56 1.36
CA PRO A 72 21.53 -0.75 1.96
C PRO A 72 20.36 -1.14 2.86
N ASP A 73 19.99 -2.42 2.87
CA ASP A 73 18.90 -2.99 3.67
C ASP A 73 18.98 -2.62 5.16
N THR A 74 20.18 -2.60 5.73
CA THR A 74 20.41 -2.22 7.13
C THR A 74 20.04 -0.78 7.45
N VAL A 75 19.98 0.09 6.44
CA VAL A 75 19.61 1.51 6.55
C VAL A 75 18.12 1.70 6.28
N LYS A 76 17.62 1.20 5.14
CA LYS A 76 16.20 1.39 4.77
C LYS A 76 15.24 0.53 5.60
N ASP A 77 15.69 -0.61 6.10
CA ASP A 77 14.89 -1.61 6.83
C ASP A 77 15.64 -2.18 8.05
N PRO A 78 15.95 -1.35 9.06
CA PRO A 78 16.58 -1.82 10.29
C PRO A 78 15.67 -2.77 11.10
N LEU A 79 14.37 -2.82 10.76
CA LEU A 79 13.34 -3.62 11.43
C LEU A 79 13.02 -4.90 10.67
N GLN A 80 13.91 -5.37 9.79
CA GLN A 80 13.70 -6.55 8.97
C GLN A 80 13.34 -7.80 9.81
N SER A 81 13.90 -7.93 11.02
CA SER A 81 13.61 -9.04 11.93
C SER A 81 12.17 -9.03 12.46
N LEU A 82 11.50 -7.89 12.47
CA LEU A 82 10.07 -7.75 12.76
C LEU A 82 9.23 -7.81 11.48
N ASN A 83 9.68 -7.14 10.41
CA ASN A 83 8.93 -6.97 9.19
C ASN A 83 8.75 -8.27 8.40
N ARG A 84 9.78 -9.13 8.34
CA ARG A 84 9.70 -10.42 7.62
C ARG A 84 8.66 -11.38 8.22
N PRO A 85 8.60 -11.61 9.55
CA PRO A 85 7.51 -12.41 10.14
C PRO A 85 6.11 -11.85 9.86
N ILE A 86 5.94 -10.52 9.91
CA ILE A 86 4.65 -9.88 9.59
C ILE A 86 4.32 -10.06 8.11
N TYR A 87 5.32 -9.96 7.23
CA TYR A 87 5.15 -10.28 5.82
C TYR A 87 4.68 -11.72 5.62
N SER A 88 5.32 -12.69 6.27
CA SER A 88 4.90 -14.10 6.20
C SER A 88 3.46 -14.31 6.68
N PHE A 89 3.03 -13.59 7.72
CA PHE A 89 1.65 -13.60 8.17
C PHE A 89 0.69 -13.02 7.11
N ASN A 90 1.03 -11.86 6.53
CA ASN A 90 0.22 -11.26 5.47
C ASN A 90 0.16 -12.13 4.21
N ASP A 91 1.28 -12.76 3.82
CA ASP A 91 1.39 -13.66 2.68
C ASP A 91 0.57 -14.95 2.89
N MET A 92 0.61 -15.52 4.10
CA MET A 92 -0.27 -16.63 4.48
C MET A 92 -1.74 -16.23 4.33
N LEU A 93 -2.14 -15.06 4.82
CA LEU A 93 -3.52 -14.58 4.67
C LEU A 93 -3.90 -14.35 3.20
N ASP A 94 -2.98 -13.80 2.40
CA ASP A 94 -3.22 -13.58 0.97
C ASP A 94 -3.44 -14.91 0.25
N ARG A 95 -2.51 -15.85 0.39
CA ARG A 95 -2.55 -17.14 -0.32
C ARG A 95 -3.77 -17.98 0.06
N ASN A 96 -4.13 -17.99 1.33
CA ASN A 96 -5.20 -18.85 1.84
C ASN A 96 -6.59 -18.22 1.74
N PHE A 97 -6.71 -16.89 1.75
CA PHE A 97 -8.01 -16.22 1.78
C PHE A 97 -8.17 -15.17 0.70
N LEU A 98 -7.29 -14.17 0.63
CA LEU A 98 -7.53 -13.00 -0.21
C LEU A 98 -7.41 -13.34 -1.71
N ARG A 99 -6.40 -14.11 -2.10
CA ARG A 99 -6.13 -14.50 -3.48
C ARG A 99 -7.23 -15.40 -4.06
N PRO A 100 -7.67 -16.50 -3.41
CA PRO A 100 -8.80 -17.28 -3.92
C PRO A 100 -10.07 -16.45 -4.12
N VAL A 101 -10.37 -15.55 -3.19
CA VAL A 101 -11.53 -14.65 -3.30
C VAL A 101 -11.34 -13.65 -4.45
N ALA A 102 -10.13 -13.11 -4.62
CA ALA A 102 -9.81 -12.19 -5.71
C ALA A 102 -9.92 -12.84 -7.10
N VAL A 103 -9.45 -14.09 -7.26
CA VAL A 103 -9.64 -14.87 -8.49
C VAL A 103 -11.12 -15.05 -8.78
N GLN A 104 -11.89 -15.49 -7.79
CA GLN A 104 -13.33 -15.67 -7.95
C GLN A 104 -14.06 -14.36 -8.27
N TYR A 105 -13.64 -13.24 -7.66
CA TYR A 105 -14.17 -11.92 -7.93
C TYR A 105 -13.88 -11.47 -9.37
N ASN A 106 -12.66 -11.71 -9.85
CA ASN A 106 -12.23 -11.40 -11.21
C ASN A 106 -13.04 -12.21 -12.25
N GLU A 107 -13.27 -13.50 -11.99
CA GLU A 107 -14.03 -14.39 -12.85
C GLU A 107 -15.53 -14.08 -12.89
N LYS A 108 -16.13 -13.77 -11.73
CA LYS A 108 -17.59 -13.57 -11.63
C LYS A 108 -18.05 -12.15 -11.93
N THR A 109 -17.16 -11.16 -11.80
CA THR A 109 -17.53 -9.75 -11.92
C THR A 109 -16.94 -9.15 -13.19
N PRO A 110 -17.77 -8.65 -14.13
CA PRO A 110 -17.29 -8.01 -15.35
C PRO A 110 -16.35 -6.83 -15.07
N GLU A 111 -15.36 -6.63 -15.94
CA GLU A 111 -14.35 -5.55 -15.82
C GLU A 111 -15.02 -4.17 -15.69
N ASP A 112 -16.11 -3.91 -16.41
CA ASP A 112 -16.85 -2.64 -16.34
C ASP A 112 -17.41 -2.35 -14.94
N VAL A 113 -17.90 -3.38 -14.25
CA VAL A 113 -18.45 -3.24 -12.89
C VAL A 113 -17.32 -3.01 -11.88
N ARG A 114 -16.21 -3.77 -12.01
CA ARG A 114 -15.01 -3.59 -11.16
C ARG A 114 -14.38 -2.22 -11.39
N GLY A 115 -14.27 -1.79 -12.65
CA GLY A 115 -13.84 -0.45 -13.05
C GLY A 115 -14.71 0.65 -12.45
N SER A 116 -16.03 0.50 -12.53
CA SER A 116 -16.97 1.47 -11.96
C SER A 116 -16.84 1.59 -10.44
N TYR A 117 -16.71 0.45 -9.75
CA TYR A 117 -16.47 0.42 -8.31
C TYR A 117 -15.16 1.11 -7.93
N ARG A 118 -14.08 0.85 -8.67
CA ARG A 118 -12.78 1.52 -8.48
C ARG A 118 -12.89 3.02 -8.64
N GLN A 119 -13.58 3.46 -9.69
CA GLN A 119 -13.78 4.88 -9.94
C GLN A 119 -14.59 5.55 -8.83
N PHE A 120 -15.63 4.86 -8.35
CA PHE A 120 -16.42 5.34 -7.21
C PHE A 120 -15.57 5.50 -5.94
N ARG A 121 -14.74 4.49 -5.63
CA ARG A 121 -13.81 4.55 -4.49
C ARG A 121 -12.78 5.66 -4.63
N LYS A 122 -12.22 5.88 -5.81
CA LYS A 122 -11.31 7.00 -6.09
C LYS A 122 -12.01 8.33 -5.88
N ASN A 123 -13.21 8.50 -6.42
CA ASN A 123 -14.00 9.72 -6.29
C ASN A 123 -14.31 10.06 -4.82
N LEU A 124 -14.59 9.06 -3.97
CA LEU A 124 -14.78 9.27 -2.52
C LEU A 124 -13.52 9.80 -1.80
N GLY A 125 -12.33 9.57 -2.36
CA GLY A 125 -11.06 10.08 -1.83
C GLY A 125 -10.73 11.51 -2.26
N GLU A 126 -11.30 11.99 -3.37
CA GLU A 126 -10.98 13.30 -3.96
C GLU A 126 -11.12 14.49 -2.97
N PRO A 127 -12.15 14.55 -2.08
CA PRO A 127 -12.23 15.64 -1.09
C PRO A 127 -11.05 15.66 -0.13
N TRP A 128 -10.59 14.49 0.33
CA TRP A 128 -9.41 14.40 1.20
C TRP A 128 -8.13 14.71 0.44
N ASN A 129 -8.06 14.37 -0.84
CA ASN A 129 -6.94 14.76 -1.69
C ASN A 129 -6.85 16.28 -1.83
N ALA A 130 -7.99 16.95 -2.04
CA ALA A 130 -8.05 18.41 -2.11
C ALA A 130 -7.59 19.07 -0.80
N VAL A 131 -7.99 18.52 0.35
CA VAL A 131 -7.52 19.00 1.66
C VAL A 131 -6.00 18.86 1.77
N ASN A 132 -5.42 17.72 1.38
CA ASN A 132 -3.97 17.54 1.39
C ASN A 132 -3.25 18.51 0.44
N GLN A 133 -3.77 18.74 -0.77
CA GLN A 133 -3.22 19.73 -1.70
C GLN A 133 -3.29 21.15 -1.14
N LEU A 134 -4.36 21.52 -0.44
CA LEU A 134 -4.45 22.79 0.28
C LEU A 134 -3.39 22.88 1.38
N ILE A 135 -3.24 21.83 2.19
CA ILE A 135 -2.19 21.75 3.22
C ILE A 135 -0.81 21.88 2.59
N GLN A 136 -0.57 21.31 1.40
CA GLN A 136 0.69 21.44 0.65
C GLN A 136 0.89 22.82 -0.02
N GLY A 137 -0.07 23.76 0.11
CA GLY A 137 0.01 25.07 -0.54
C GLY A 137 -0.19 25.03 -2.06
N ARG A 138 -0.91 24.03 -2.57
CA ARG A 138 -1.20 23.81 -4.01
C ARG A 138 -2.69 24.08 -4.32
N PRO A 139 -3.22 25.31 -4.14
CA PRO A 139 -4.66 25.59 -4.24
C PRO A 139 -5.22 25.37 -5.65
N VAL A 140 -4.44 25.61 -6.70
CA VAL A 140 -4.85 25.33 -8.09
C VAL A 140 -5.11 23.84 -8.30
N ARG A 141 -4.29 22.98 -7.69
CA ARG A 141 -4.48 21.51 -7.75
C ARG A 141 -5.71 21.10 -6.95
N ALA A 142 -5.90 21.66 -5.75
CA ALA A 142 -7.09 21.43 -4.94
C ALA A 142 -8.40 21.79 -5.66
N VAL A 143 -8.46 22.94 -6.34
CA VAL A 143 -9.64 23.33 -7.12
C VAL A 143 -9.88 22.36 -8.28
N LYS A 144 -8.84 21.89 -8.96
CA LYS A 144 -8.97 20.87 -10.02
C LYS A 144 -9.51 19.56 -9.46
N THR A 145 -8.99 19.07 -8.34
CA THR A 145 -9.45 17.85 -7.66
C THR A 145 -10.89 17.98 -7.17
N LEU A 146 -11.29 19.12 -6.61
CA LEU A 146 -12.71 19.38 -6.28
C LEU A 146 -13.59 19.45 -7.54
N GLY A 147 -13.10 20.07 -8.62
CA GLY A 147 -13.78 20.07 -9.90
C GLY A 147 -14.02 18.65 -10.44
N ARG A 148 -13.01 17.77 -10.33
CA ARG A 148 -13.14 16.35 -10.67
C ARG A 148 -14.23 15.67 -9.84
N PHE A 149 -14.18 15.85 -8.53
CA PHE A 149 -15.17 15.31 -7.61
C PHE A 149 -16.59 15.76 -7.99
N THR A 150 -16.79 17.05 -8.23
CA THR A 150 -18.09 17.59 -8.63
C THR A 150 -18.56 17.01 -9.95
N VAL A 151 -17.71 17.03 -10.99
CA VAL A 151 -18.07 16.51 -12.32
C VAL A 151 -18.41 15.02 -12.25
N ASN A 152 -17.54 14.20 -11.66
CA ASN A 152 -17.74 12.75 -11.59
C ASN A 152 -18.97 12.39 -10.75
N THR A 153 -19.19 13.08 -9.62
CA THR A 153 -20.35 12.86 -8.75
C THR A 153 -21.66 13.27 -9.41
N LEU A 154 -21.73 14.45 -10.04
CA LEU A 154 -22.99 14.95 -10.62
C LEU A 154 -23.40 14.21 -11.90
N THR A 155 -22.43 13.71 -12.66
CA THR A 155 -22.71 13.05 -13.95
C THR A 155 -22.93 11.55 -13.80
N THR A 156 -22.15 10.88 -12.94
CA THR A 156 -22.13 9.40 -12.86
C THR A 156 -22.14 8.88 -11.43
N LEU A 157 -22.38 9.74 -10.43
CA LEU A 157 -22.28 9.41 -9.01
C LEU A 157 -20.89 8.90 -8.61
N GLY A 158 -19.86 9.25 -9.39
CA GLY A 158 -18.50 8.78 -9.23
C GLY A 158 -18.21 7.41 -9.85
N LEU A 159 -19.17 6.76 -10.51
CA LEU A 159 -18.96 5.44 -11.13
C LEU A 159 -18.14 5.52 -12.43
N ALA A 160 -17.97 6.70 -13.03
CA ALA A 160 -17.10 6.91 -14.18
C ALA A 160 -16.23 8.16 -14.02
N ASP A 161 -15.31 8.38 -14.97
CA ASP A 161 -14.36 9.50 -14.96
C ASP A 161 -14.51 10.46 -16.16
N PRO A 162 -15.67 11.14 -16.33
CA PRO A 162 -15.80 12.18 -17.34
C PRO A 162 -14.86 13.38 -17.09
N ALA A 163 -14.44 13.64 -15.85
CA ALA A 163 -13.54 14.75 -15.55
C ALA A 163 -12.18 14.61 -16.24
N SER A 164 -11.66 13.40 -16.41
CA SER A 164 -10.41 13.16 -17.16
C SER A 164 -10.53 13.60 -18.63
N ARG A 165 -11.70 13.46 -19.25
CA ARG A 165 -11.95 13.94 -20.62
C ARG A 165 -11.98 15.46 -20.73
N LEU A 166 -12.13 16.16 -19.60
CA LEU A 166 -12.09 17.62 -19.50
C LEU A 166 -10.67 18.15 -19.16
N GLY A 167 -9.64 17.30 -19.21
CA GLY A 167 -8.26 17.69 -18.94
C GLY A 167 -7.95 17.90 -17.46
N LEU A 168 -8.76 17.32 -16.56
CA LEU A 168 -8.48 17.29 -15.13
C LEU A 168 -7.88 15.91 -14.81
N PRO A 169 -6.55 15.73 -14.67
CA PRO A 169 -5.98 14.43 -14.33
C PRO A 169 -6.23 14.07 -12.85
N PRO A 170 -6.38 12.78 -12.50
CA PRO A 170 -6.44 12.34 -11.11
C PRO A 170 -5.10 12.58 -10.40
N GLU A 171 -5.17 12.98 -9.13
CA GLU A 171 -4.00 13.09 -8.26
C GLU A 171 -4.29 12.44 -6.91
N ASP A 172 -3.59 11.36 -6.64
CA ASP A 172 -3.68 10.68 -5.34
C ASP A 172 -2.83 11.41 -4.31
N GLU A 173 -3.42 11.69 -3.15
CA GLU A 173 -2.75 12.30 -2.01
C GLU A 173 -2.98 11.46 -0.76
N SER A 174 -2.06 11.59 0.20
CA SER A 174 -2.23 11.02 1.52
C SER A 174 -1.49 11.88 2.53
N PHE A 175 -1.88 11.83 3.81
CA PHE A 175 -1.23 12.65 4.82
C PHE A 175 0.27 12.34 4.94
N GLY A 176 0.66 11.07 4.79
CA GLY A 176 2.07 10.67 4.74
C GLY A 176 2.85 11.34 3.60
N VAL A 177 2.25 11.46 2.42
CA VAL A 177 2.84 12.17 1.28
C VAL A 177 2.93 13.66 1.55
N THR A 178 1.91 14.27 2.15
CA THR A 178 1.93 15.68 2.59
C THR A 178 3.05 15.96 3.58
N LEU A 179 3.29 15.07 4.55
CA LEU A 179 4.43 15.18 5.45
C LEU A 179 5.76 15.09 4.68
N GLY A 180 5.87 14.18 3.72
CA GLY A 180 7.03 14.07 2.84
C GLY A 180 7.27 15.29 1.96
N TYR A 181 6.20 15.93 1.50
CA TYR A 181 6.25 17.19 0.77
C TYR A 181 6.95 18.28 1.63
N TYR A 182 6.62 18.36 2.91
CA TYR A 182 7.28 19.25 3.87
C TYR A 182 8.65 18.75 4.38
N GLY A 183 9.18 17.67 3.82
CA GLY A 183 10.52 17.18 4.14
C GLY A 183 10.60 16.33 5.41
N VAL A 184 9.46 15.89 5.97
CA VAL A 184 9.47 14.90 7.04
C VAL A 184 10.04 13.59 6.49
N PRO A 185 11.15 13.08 7.08
CA PRO A 185 11.74 11.81 6.67
C PRO A 185 10.71 10.69 6.73
N SER A 186 10.81 9.72 5.83
CA SER A 186 9.90 8.56 5.85
C SER A 186 10.00 7.76 7.15
N GLY A 187 11.17 7.79 7.80
CA GLY A 187 11.54 6.81 8.81
C GLY A 187 11.88 5.46 8.17
N PRO A 188 12.16 4.44 8.99
CA PRO A 188 12.46 3.10 8.51
C PRO A 188 11.23 2.48 7.83
N PHE A 189 11.49 1.52 6.95
CA PHE A 189 10.44 0.69 6.40
C PHE A 189 9.75 -0.14 7.49
N LEU A 190 8.44 -0.28 7.35
CA LEU A 190 7.58 -1.05 8.25
C LEU A 190 6.65 -1.93 7.42
N MET A 191 6.55 -3.21 7.79
CA MET A 191 5.49 -4.08 7.31
C MET A 191 4.38 -4.09 8.34
N LEU A 192 3.19 -3.63 7.97
CA LEU A 192 2.02 -3.60 8.85
C LEU A 192 1.17 -4.86 8.66
N PRO A 193 0.63 -5.46 9.74
CA PRO A 193 -0.29 -6.58 9.61
C PRO A 193 -1.56 -6.11 8.87
N PHE A 194 -2.06 -6.92 7.94
CA PHE A 194 -3.20 -6.65 7.06
C PHE A 194 -3.05 -5.50 6.05
N PHE A 195 -2.34 -4.42 6.39
CA PHE A 195 -2.19 -3.23 5.55
C PHE A 195 -1.00 -3.29 4.59
N GLY A 196 0.00 -4.15 4.86
CA GLY A 196 1.14 -4.37 3.97
C GLY A 196 2.28 -3.36 4.15
N PRO A 197 3.04 -3.04 3.08
CA PRO A 197 4.24 -2.22 3.16
C PRO A 197 3.93 -0.76 3.51
N SER A 198 4.74 -0.19 4.39
CA SER A 198 4.62 1.20 4.86
C SER A 198 5.98 1.78 5.28
N THR A 199 5.99 3.05 5.66
CA THR A 199 7.10 3.67 6.43
C THR A 199 6.55 4.19 7.76
N LEU A 200 7.42 4.59 8.70
CA LEU A 200 6.95 5.18 9.96
C LEU A 200 6.04 6.40 9.71
N ARG A 201 6.45 7.30 8.81
CA ARG A 201 5.67 8.47 8.41
C ARG A 201 4.38 8.08 7.75
N ASP A 202 4.43 7.14 6.80
CA ASP A 202 3.25 6.76 6.02
C ASP A 202 2.27 5.90 6.84
N GLY A 203 2.74 5.16 7.85
CA GLY A 203 1.91 4.46 8.82
C GLY A 203 1.14 5.40 9.75
N LEU A 204 1.79 6.47 10.23
CA LEU A 204 1.10 7.55 10.93
C LEU A 204 0.12 8.28 9.99
N GLY A 205 0.54 8.50 8.74
CA GLY A 205 -0.31 9.03 7.67
C GLY A 205 -1.58 8.23 7.51
N LEU A 206 -1.47 6.91 7.39
CA LEU A 206 -2.58 5.99 7.27
C LEU A 206 -3.57 6.12 8.44
N ALA A 207 -3.08 6.32 9.66
CA ALA A 207 -3.95 6.51 10.82
C ALA A 207 -4.77 7.81 10.69
N VAL A 208 -4.17 8.91 10.26
CA VAL A 208 -4.87 10.18 10.00
C VAL A 208 -5.84 10.04 8.84
N ASP A 209 -5.38 9.47 7.72
CA ASP A 209 -6.18 9.22 6.53
C ASP A 209 -7.40 8.34 6.85
N SER A 210 -7.26 7.38 7.77
CA SER A 210 -8.36 6.50 8.19
C SER A 210 -9.48 7.25 8.93
N GLN A 211 -9.13 8.31 9.67
CA GLN A 211 -10.09 9.16 10.39
C GLN A 211 -10.75 10.17 9.46
N ALA A 212 -10.03 10.66 8.46
CA ALA A 212 -10.54 11.67 7.52
C ALA A 212 -11.56 11.13 6.50
N ARG A 213 -11.76 9.81 6.47
CA ARG A 213 -12.66 9.10 5.56
C ARG A 213 -14.14 9.39 5.87
N PRO A 214 -14.90 10.06 4.98
CA PRO A 214 -16.31 10.40 5.22
C PRO A 214 -17.19 9.17 5.51
N GLN A 215 -16.90 8.04 4.88
CA GLN A 215 -17.64 6.79 5.06
C GLN A 215 -17.65 6.30 6.52
N LYS A 216 -16.61 6.62 7.30
CA LYS A 216 -16.55 6.22 8.71
C LYS A 216 -17.67 6.86 9.52
N TYR A 217 -17.96 8.14 9.26
CA TYR A 217 -18.98 8.90 9.99
C TYR A 217 -20.40 8.64 9.46
N ILE A 218 -20.53 8.40 8.15
CA ILE A 218 -21.84 8.07 7.54
C ILE A 218 -22.30 6.66 7.94
N MET A 219 -21.36 5.73 8.12
CA MET A 219 -21.63 4.32 8.47
C MET A 219 -21.37 3.99 9.95
N ASP A 220 -21.34 4.98 10.84
CA ASP A 220 -20.97 4.80 12.27
C ASP A 220 -21.90 3.82 13.03
N ASN A 221 -23.14 3.63 12.57
CA ASN A 221 -24.08 2.65 13.12
C ASN A 221 -24.15 1.34 12.30
N GLN A 222 -23.28 1.18 11.30
CA GLN A 222 -23.29 0.09 10.33
C GLN A 222 -21.88 -0.49 10.15
N ASP A 223 -21.26 -0.88 11.26
CA ASP A 223 -19.90 -1.44 11.28
C ASP A 223 -19.71 -2.59 10.26
N GLY A 224 -20.71 -3.46 10.13
CA GLY A 224 -20.69 -4.55 9.15
C GLY A 224 -20.58 -4.07 7.71
N LEU A 225 -21.25 -2.97 7.35
CA LEU A 225 -21.18 -2.37 6.02
C LEU A 225 -19.86 -1.65 5.80
N TYR A 226 -19.36 -0.95 6.82
CA TYR A 226 -18.05 -0.32 6.75
C TYR A 226 -16.94 -1.36 6.48
N TRP A 227 -16.90 -2.44 7.25
CA TRP A 227 -15.89 -3.48 7.07
C TRP A 227 -16.04 -4.23 5.75
N SER A 228 -17.27 -4.52 5.31
CA SER A 228 -17.49 -5.18 4.02
C SER A 228 -16.97 -4.35 2.84
N THR A 229 -17.13 -3.02 2.88
CA THR A 229 -16.58 -2.15 1.81
C THR A 229 -15.05 -2.12 1.81
N ASN A 230 -14.39 -2.21 2.98
CA ASN A 230 -12.94 -2.29 3.07
C ASN A 230 -12.41 -3.65 2.60
N VAL A 231 -13.09 -4.75 2.94
CA VAL A 231 -12.76 -6.09 2.44
C VAL A 231 -12.93 -6.14 0.92
N LEU A 232 -14.03 -5.62 0.38
CA LEU A 232 -14.24 -5.55 -1.07
C LEU A 232 -13.14 -4.72 -1.75
N GLN A 233 -12.72 -3.61 -1.15
CA GLN A 233 -11.59 -2.83 -1.65
C GLN A 233 -10.30 -3.65 -1.66
N ALA A 234 -10.01 -4.42 -0.60
CA ALA A 234 -8.83 -5.27 -0.53
C ALA A 234 -8.87 -6.36 -1.60
N VAL A 235 -10.02 -7.01 -1.79
CA VAL A 235 -10.25 -8.03 -2.82
C VAL A 235 -10.06 -7.44 -4.21
N ASP A 236 -10.70 -6.31 -4.52
CA ASP A 236 -10.59 -5.63 -5.82
C ASP A 236 -9.17 -5.15 -6.10
N THR A 237 -8.47 -4.64 -5.07
CA THR A 237 -7.05 -4.27 -5.18
C THR A 237 -6.20 -5.49 -5.48
N ARG A 238 -6.41 -6.62 -4.79
CA ARG A 238 -5.65 -7.85 -5.02
C ARG A 238 -5.93 -8.42 -6.41
N ALA A 239 -7.19 -8.35 -6.89
CA ALA A 239 -7.58 -8.83 -8.21
C ALA A 239 -6.80 -8.14 -9.34
N GLN A 240 -6.50 -6.85 -9.18
CA GLN A 240 -5.72 -6.06 -10.16
C GLN A 240 -4.27 -6.52 -10.31
N TYR A 241 -3.74 -7.23 -9.32
CA TYR A 241 -2.34 -7.66 -9.30
C TYR A 241 -2.18 -9.18 -9.47
N LEU A 242 -3.25 -9.91 -9.79
CA LEU A 242 -3.17 -11.37 -9.98
C LEU A 242 -2.18 -11.75 -11.09
N ASP A 243 -2.12 -10.97 -12.17
CA ASP A 243 -1.22 -11.24 -13.30
C ASP A 243 0.26 -10.98 -12.96
N LEU A 244 0.52 -10.16 -11.94
CA LEU A 244 1.88 -9.88 -11.48
C LEU A 244 2.49 -11.04 -10.68
N ASP A 245 1.67 -11.96 -10.17
CA ASP A 245 2.14 -13.12 -9.40
C ASP A 245 3.21 -13.92 -10.16
N GLN A 246 3.09 -14.00 -11.49
CA GLN A 246 3.99 -14.78 -12.35
C GLN A 246 5.33 -14.10 -12.61
N THR A 247 5.41 -12.78 -12.38
CA THR A 247 6.60 -11.96 -12.68
C THR A 247 7.52 -11.84 -11.48
N ILE A 248 7.03 -12.11 -10.27
CA ILE A 248 7.78 -11.96 -9.03
C ILE A 248 8.61 -13.23 -8.78
N GLN A 249 9.92 -13.15 -9.00
CA GLN A 249 10.89 -14.21 -8.68
C GLN A 249 11.85 -13.74 -7.56
N GLY A 250 12.36 -14.67 -6.76
CA GLY A 250 13.33 -14.39 -5.70
C GLY A 250 12.71 -13.88 -4.39
N ASP A 251 13.39 -12.96 -3.71
CA ASP A 251 12.95 -12.42 -2.41
C ASP A 251 11.80 -11.42 -2.58
N GLN A 252 10.58 -11.95 -2.59
CA GLN A 252 9.33 -11.18 -2.74
C GLN A 252 9.21 -10.04 -1.73
N TYR A 253 9.68 -10.26 -0.49
CA TYR A 253 9.65 -9.24 0.56
C TYR A 253 10.51 -8.02 0.17
N ALA A 254 11.75 -8.27 -0.26
CA ALA A 254 12.66 -7.20 -0.66
C ALA A 254 12.12 -6.43 -1.87
N MET A 255 11.57 -7.14 -2.86
CA MET A 255 10.96 -6.53 -4.05
C MET A 255 9.77 -5.63 -3.69
N ILE A 256 8.84 -6.11 -2.85
CA ILE A 256 7.67 -5.34 -2.42
C ILE A 256 8.10 -4.09 -1.63
N ARG A 257 9.06 -4.24 -0.72
CA ARG A 257 9.63 -3.13 0.04
C ARG A 257 10.22 -2.06 -0.88
N ASP A 258 11.07 -2.47 -1.80
CA ASP A 258 11.84 -1.55 -2.63
C ASP A 258 10.91 -0.84 -3.63
N LEU A 259 9.96 -1.56 -4.23
CA LEU A 259 8.93 -0.97 -5.09
C LEU A 259 8.06 0.05 -4.31
N TYR A 260 7.69 -0.26 -3.07
CA TYR A 260 6.93 0.65 -2.23
C TYR A 260 7.70 1.95 -1.94
N LEU A 261 8.96 1.82 -1.50
CA LEU A 261 9.81 2.97 -1.18
C LEU A 261 10.06 3.84 -2.42
N GLN A 262 10.33 3.22 -3.57
CA GLN A 262 10.52 3.89 -4.84
C GLN A 262 9.26 4.66 -5.26
N ARG A 263 8.09 3.99 -5.26
CA ARG A 263 6.81 4.63 -5.60
C ARG A 263 6.52 5.82 -4.71
N LYS A 264 6.78 5.71 -3.40
CA LYS A 264 6.56 6.82 -2.46
C LYS A 264 7.54 7.98 -2.66
N ALA A 265 8.81 7.68 -2.91
CA ALA A 265 9.80 8.69 -3.24
C ALA A 265 9.41 9.46 -4.52
N PHE A 266 9.01 8.73 -5.57
CA PHE A 266 8.54 9.31 -6.83
C PHE A 266 7.31 10.21 -6.62
N GLN A 267 6.28 9.73 -5.92
CA GLN A 267 5.07 10.51 -5.63
C GLN A 267 5.38 11.84 -4.94
N ILE A 268 6.33 11.86 -4.01
CA ILE A 268 6.70 13.08 -3.28
C ILE A 268 7.51 14.01 -4.17
N ALA A 269 8.44 13.48 -4.96
CA ALA A 269 9.29 14.27 -5.84
C ALA A 269 8.48 14.92 -6.97
N GLU A 270 7.53 14.19 -7.57
CA GLU A 270 6.59 14.70 -8.57
C GLU A 270 5.83 15.92 -8.04
N LYS A 271 5.37 15.88 -6.79
CA LYS A 271 4.63 16.99 -6.16
C LYS A 271 5.51 18.21 -5.94
N LYS A 272 6.82 18.03 -5.77
CA LYS A 272 7.82 19.10 -5.67
C LYS A 272 8.28 19.64 -7.03
N GLY A 273 7.93 18.95 -8.13
CA GLY A 273 8.43 19.26 -9.47
C GLY A 273 9.82 18.68 -9.77
N ASN A 274 10.28 17.70 -8.98
CA ASN A 274 11.61 17.10 -9.09
C ASN A 274 11.52 15.60 -9.43
N SER A 275 10.48 15.16 -10.13
CA SER A 275 10.29 13.73 -10.47
C SER A 275 11.39 13.17 -11.37
N ALA A 276 12.02 14.01 -12.20
CA ALA A 276 13.13 13.61 -13.06
C ALA A 276 14.31 13.02 -12.25
N ASP A 277 14.59 13.56 -11.06
CA ASP A 277 15.70 13.12 -10.21
C ASP A 277 15.50 11.71 -9.59
N VAL A 278 14.29 11.16 -9.67
CA VAL A 278 13.91 9.86 -9.09
C VAL A 278 13.19 8.94 -10.07
N SER A 279 13.05 9.37 -11.32
CA SER A 279 12.53 8.55 -12.42
C SER A 279 13.61 7.56 -12.87
N PHE A 280 13.17 6.39 -13.32
CA PHE A 280 14.04 5.40 -14.01
C PHE A 280 13.91 5.50 -15.53
N ILE A 281 13.01 6.36 -16.00
CA ILE A 281 12.88 6.73 -17.40
C ILE A 281 13.77 7.96 -17.56
N ASP A 282 14.91 7.79 -18.20
CA ASP A 282 15.69 8.91 -18.72
C ASP A 282 14.80 9.60 -19.78
N ASP A 283 14.52 10.90 -19.60
CA ASP A 283 13.78 11.72 -20.57
C ASP A 283 14.62 11.98 -21.87
N ASP A 284 15.48 11.05 -22.26
CA ASP A 284 16.33 11.13 -23.46
C ASP A 284 15.62 10.62 -24.73
N GLU A 285 14.34 10.21 -24.63
CA GLU A 285 13.47 10.02 -25.80
C GLU A 285 12.53 11.22 -25.98
N SER A 286 13.10 12.39 -26.23
CA SER A 286 12.42 13.35 -27.10
C SER A 286 12.42 12.78 -28.52
N GLU A 287 11.51 11.85 -28.79
CA GLU A 287 11.13 11.58 -30.18
C GLU A 287 10.49 12.86 -30.71
N ASP A 288 11.30 13.63 -31.45
CA ASP A 288 10.86 14.69 -32.34
C ASP A 288 9.80 14.11 -33.28
N VAL A 289 8.53 14.25 -32.91
CA VAL A 289 7.41 14.02 -33.83
C VAL A 289 7.57 15.03 -34.97
N PRO A 290 7.84 14.61 -36.21
CA PRO A 290 7.99 15.55 -37.31
C PRO A 290 6.63 16.22 -37.55
N ASP A 291 6.61 17.55 -37.41
CA ASP A 291 5.51 18.41 -37.82
C ASP A 291 5.37 18.37 -39.34
N ASP A 292 4.64 17.37 -39.85
CA ASP A 292 4.20 17.36 -41.24
C ASP A 292 2.82 18.02 -41.35
N SER A 293 2.81 19.36 -41.21
CA SER A 293 1.65 20.19 -41.52
C SER A 293 2.02 21.45 -42.32
N GLN A 294 2.82 21.29 -43.38
CA GLN A 294 2.93 22.30 -44.43
C GLN A 294 1.86 22.05 -45.53
N PRO A 295 1.01 23.03 -45.87
CA PRO A 295 -0.03 22.83 -46.89
C PRO A 295 0.58 22.82 -48.29
N LYS A 296 0.24 21.79 -49.08
CA LYS A 296 0.59 21.70 -50.51
C LYS A 296 -0.03 22.87 -51.29
N SER A 297 0.81 23.80 -51.72
CA SER A 297 0.53 24.79 -52.77
C SER A 297 0.18 24.06 -54.08
N LYS A 298 -1.04 24.26 -54.57
CA LYS A 298 -1.45 23.89 -55.94
C LYS A 298 -0.88 24.91 -56.91
N LYS A 299 -0.14 24.43 -57.92
CA LYS A 299 -0.03 25.07 -59.23
C LYS A 299 -0.56 24.10 -60.27
#